data_AF-A0A1X0XY24-F1
#
_entry.id   AF-A0A1X0XY24-F1
#
_cell.length_a   1.000
_cell.length_b   1.000
_cell.length_c   1.000
_cell.angle_alpha   90.00
_cell.angle_beta   90.00
_cell.angle_gamma   90.00
#
_symmetry.space_group_name_H-M   'P 1'
#
loop_
_entity.id
_entity.type
_entity.pdbx_description
1 polymer ?
#
loop_
_entity_poly.entity_id
_entity_poly.type
_entity_poly.pdbx_seq_one_letter_code
_entity_poly.pdbx_strand_id
1 'polypeptide(L)'
;MDDTTDSPPNREDYDDIREFIRDWEYYWDNQKPSALALVRRAASVANDAAVAIDMQLERIREGYRRGDPDALRTVQIDTEFLISSLWKMRLAGKLARSVMGQAWTALSEYDRALPHLKLMRDVMEHIDEYGGDADGRARRHDHPRSGQHIGRRYLHSQMSHSDESFNWLGGTVEFGPARVASLQLLSAIRTARDGFVGT
;
A
#
# COMPACT_ATOMS: atom_id res chain seq x y z
N MET A 1 -7.70 -29.15 -28.58
CA MET A 1 -7.13 -29.90 -27.45
C MET A 1 -6.32 -28.89 -26.69
N ASP A 2 -6.85 -28.42 -25.57
CA ASP A 2 -6.21 -27.44 -24.70
C ASP A 2 -5.31 -28.25 -23.76
N ASP A 3 -4.07 -28.47 -24.20
CA ASP A 3 -3.07 -29.24 -23.48
C ASP A 3 -2.31 -28.28 -22.56
N THR A 4 -2.96 -27.88 -21.46
CA THR A 4 -2.25 -27.20 -20.38
C THR A 4 -1.37 -28.23 -19.70
N THR A 5 -0.08 -28.25 -20.04
CA THR A 5 0.92 -29.10 -19.40
C THR A 5 1.04 -28.76 -17.92
N ASP A 6 0.78 -29.73 -17.04
CA ASP A 6 0.84 -29.58 -15.57
C ASP A 6 2.30 -29.45 -15.04
N SER A 7 3.30 -29.61 -15.90
CA SER A 7 4.72 -29.56 -15.56
C SER A 7 5.48 -28.58 -16.44
N PRO A 8 6.51 -27.88 -15.92
CA PRO A 8 7.31 -26.97 -16.72
C PRO A 8 8.01 -27.74 -17.86
N PRO A 9 8.09 -27.17 -19.07
CA PRO A 9 8.82 -27.78 -20.18
C PRO A 9 10.27 -28.09 -19.79
N ASN A 10 10.76 -29.29 -20.08
CA ASN A 10 12.15 -29.65 -19.87
C ASN A 10 12.95 -29.39 -21.15
N ARG A 11 14.10 -28.72 -21.05
CA ARG A 11 14.94 -28.37 -22.21
C ARG A 11 15.37 -29.60 -23.01
N GLU A 12 15.58 -30.74 -22.35
CA GLU A 12 16.05 -31.97 -22.99
C GLU A 12 15.03 -32.58 -23.98
N ASP A 13 13.75 -32.19 -23.88
CA ASP A 13 12.67 -32.72 -24.72
C ASP A 13 12.54 -31.99 -26.08
N TYR A 14 13.40 -30.99 -26.35
CA TYR A 14 13.29 -30.10 -27.51
C TYR A 14 14.55 -30.12 -28.40
N ASP A 15 14.35 -30.40 -29.69
CA ASP A 15 15.41 -30.31 -30.71
C ASP A 15 15.71 -28.85 -31.11
N ASP A 16 14.68 -27.98 -31.15
CA ASP A 16 14.82 -26.53 -31.40
C ASP A 16 14.66 -25.72 -30.10
N ILE A 17 15.66 -24.89 -29.79
CA ILE A 17 15.64 -24.00 -28.63
C ILE A 17 14.55 -22.93 -28.69
N ARG A 18 14.11 -22.53 -29.89
CA ARG A 18 13.04 -21.53 -30.06
C ARG A 18 11.69 -22.07 -29.63
N GLU A 19 11.44 -23.36 -29.88
CA GLU A 19 10.22 -24.04 -29.45
C GLU A 19 10.21 -24.20 -27.93
N PHE A 20 11.34 -24.58 -27.33
CA PHE A 20 11.50 -24.59 -25.88
C PHE A 20 11.22 -23.23 -25.25
N ILE A 21 11.82 -22.14 -25.78
CA ILE A 21 11.61 -20.79 -25.23
C ILE A 21 10.12 -20.39 -25.30
N ARG A 22 9.48 -20.60 -26.45
CA ARG A 22 8.06 -20.29 -26.63
C ARG A 22 7.19 -21.03 -25.62
N ASP A 23 7.39 -22.33 -25.47
CA ASP A 23 6.57 -23.16 -24.59
C ASP A 23 6.89 -22.90 -23.10
N TRP A 24 8.15 -22.56 -22.78
CA TRP A 24 8.58 -22.12 -21.45
C TRP A 24 7.92 -20.80 -21.05
N GLU A 25 7.97 -19.79 -21.93
CA GLU A 25 7.30 -18.51 -21.73
C GLU A 25 5.79 -18.73 -21.60
N TYR A 26 5.18 -19.50 -22.50
CA TYR A 26 3.75 -19.83 -22.44
C TYR A 26 3.39 -20.53 -21.13
N TYR A 27 4.18 -21.51 -20.67
CA TYR A 27 3.93 -22.18 -19.39
C TYR A 27 3.92 -21.18 -18.24
N TRP A 28 4.97 -20.37 -18.11
CA TRP A 28 5.10 -19.41 -17.00
C TRP A 28 4.12 -18.25 -17.06
N ASP A 29 3.75 -17.80 -18.25
CA ASP A 29 2.69 -16.79 -18.46
C ASP A 29 1.32 -17.31 -18.01
N ASN A 30 1.11 -18.63 -18.09
CA ASN A 30 -0.14 -19.28 -17.67
C ASN A 30 -0.09 -19.83 -16.22
N GLN A 31 1.08 -19.88 -15.59
CA GLN A 31 1.19 -20.30 -14.19
C GLN A 31 0.56 -19.26 -13.25
N LYS A 32 -0.56 -19.63 -12.64
CA LYS A 32 -1.17 -18.85 -11.57
C LYS A 32 -0.55 -19.25 -10.24
N PRO A 33 -0.12 -18.30 -9.39
CA PRO A 33 0.37 -18.63 -8.06
C PRO A 33 -0.71 -19.39 -7.27
N SER A 34 -0.31 -20.45 -6.57
CA SER A 34 -1.24 -21.20 -5.71
C SER A 34 -1.81 -20.32 -4.61
N ALA A 35 -2.99 -20.70 -4.08
CA ALA A 35 -3.60 -20.03 -2.94
C ALA A 35 -2.63 -19.89 -1.76
N LEU A 36 -1.90 -20.98 -1.43
CA LEU A 36 -0.87 -21.00 -0.39
C LEU A 36 0.28 -20.00 -0.69
N ALA A 37 0.76 -19.93 -1.94
CA ALA A 37 1.80 -18.98 -2.33
C ALA A 37 1.33 -17.53 -2.18
N LEU A 38 0.08 -17.23 -2.55
CA LEU A 38 -0.51 -15.90 -2.41
C LEU A 38 -0.66 -15.48 -0.94
N VAL A 39 -1.16 -16.35 -0.05
CA VAL A 39 -1.29 -16.00 1.38
C VAL A 39 0.06 -15.91 2.09
N ARG A 40 1.06 -16.72 1.71
CA ARG A 40 2.44 -16.57 2.20
C ARG A 40 3.04 -15.24 1.76
N ARG A 41 2.84 -14.84 0.50
CA ARG A 41 3.28 -13.54 -0.02
C ARG A 41 2.57 -12.39 0.71
N ALA A 42 1.26 -12.50 0.93
CA ALA A 42 0.50 -11.52 1.70
C ALA A 42 1.07 -11.35 3.11
N ALA A 43 1.33 -12.45 3.82
CA ALA A 43 1.91 -12.40 5.16
C ALA A 43 3.32 -11.76 5.17
N SER A 44 4.17 -12.08 4.19
CA SER A 44 5.49 -11.45 4.06
C SER A 44 5.38 -9.94 3.88
N VAL A 45 4.57 -9.49 2.91
CA VAL A 45 4.39 -8.06 2.64
C VAL A 45 3.76 -7.33 3.84
N ALA A 46 2.81 -7.96 4.53
CA ALA A 46 2.21 -7.41 5.74
C ALA A 46 3.22 -7.28 6.88
N ASN A 47 4.14 -8.23 7.06
CA ASN A 47 5.21 -8.14 8.06
C ASN A 47 6.11 -6.93 7.77
N ASP A 48 6.61 -6.80 6.54
CA ASP A 48 7.49 -5.69 6.16
C ASP A 48 6.78 -4.34 6.35
N ALA A 49 5.50 -4.27 5.96
CA ALA A 49 4.69 -3.08 6.13
C ALA A 49 4.50 -2.73 7.63
N ALA A 50 4.23 -3.72 8.49
CA ALA A 50 4.05 -3.48 9.92
C ALA A 50 5.32 -2.96 10.59
N VAL A 51 6.49 -3.52 10.24
CA VAL A 51 7.78 -3.02 10.73
C VAL A 51 8.02 -1.59 10.27
N ALA A 52 7.77 -1.29 9.00
CA ALA A 52 7.92 0.06 8.46
C ALA A 52 6.97 1.06 9.14
N ILE A 53 5.71 0.68 9.39
CA ILE A 53 4.74 1.51 10.12
C ILE A 53 5.27 1.84 11.51
N ASP A 54 5.68 0.84 12.28
CA ASP A 54 6.20 1.05 13.64
C ASP A 54 7.44 1.95 13.65
N MET A 55 8.37 1.74 12.71
CA MET A 55 9.55 2.61 12.55
C MET A 55 9.18 4.06 12.24
N GLN A 56 8.25 4.31 11.32
CA GLN A 56 7.88 5.70 10.98
C GLN A 56 7.13 6.38 12.11
N LEU A 57 6.25 5.66 12.82
CA LEU A 57 5.56 6.19 13.99
C LEU A 57 6.52 6.60 15.10
N GLU A 58 7.57 5.80 15.34
CA GLU A 58 8.62 6.14 16.31
C GLU A 58 9.41 7.37 15.88
N ARG A 59 9.84 7.43 14.61
CA ARG A 59 10.62 8.55 14.08
C ARG A 59 9.84 9.86 14.07
N ILE A 60 8.56 9.83 13.74
CA ILE A 60 7.67 11.01 13.81
C ILE A 60 7.61 11.53 15.25
N ARG A 61 7.33 10.66 16.23
CA ARG A 61 7.28 11.04 17.65
C ARG A 61 8.61 11.62 18.16
N GLU A 62 9.72 11.02 17.76
CA GLU A 62 11.05 11.51 18.12
C GLU A 62 11.36 12.87 17.47
N GLY A 63 10.97 13.08 16.21
CA GLY A 63 11.10 14.35 15.52
C GLY A 63 10.40 15.48 16.28
N TYR A 64 9.18 15.24 16.76
CA TYR A 64 8.46 16.19 17.62
C TYR A 64 9.16 16.47 18.95
N ARG A 65 9.73 15.44 19.57
CA ARG A 65 10.41 15.56 20.86
C ARG A 65 11.69 16.39 20.79
N ARG A 66 12.39 16.38 19.66
CA ARG A 66 13.66 17.11 19.47
C ARG A 66 13.49 18.62 19.32
N GLY A 67 12.35 19.08 18.80
CA GLY A 67 12.05 20.52 18.68
C GLY A 67 12.98 21.34 17.75
N ASP A 68 13.81 20.68 16.95
CA ASP A 68 14.72 21.32 15.98
C ASP A 68 13.94 21.80 14.74
N PRO A 69 14.20 23.00 14.19
CA PRO A 69 13.64 23.48 12.93
C PRO A 69 13.67 22.48 11.76
N ASP A 70 14.72 21.66 11.64
CA ASP A 70 14.85 20.65 10.56
C ASP A 70 14.04 19.36 10.85
N ALA A 71 13.56 19.19 12.08
CA ALA A 71 12.76 18.04 12.47
C ALA A 71 11.43 18.00 11.74
N LEU A 72 10.82 19.15 11.40
CA LEU A 72 9.56 19.20 10.66
C LEU A 72 9.69 18.63 9.24
N ARG A 73 10.83 18.85 8.57
CA ARG A 73 11.09 18.26 7.25
C ARG A 73 11.25 16.75 7.36
N THR A 74 11.93 16.28 8.39
CA THR A 74 12.12 14.84 8.65
C THR A 74 10.78 14.16 8.98
N VAL A 75 9.97 14.79 9.84
CA VAL A 75 8.60 14.34 10.17
C VAL A 75 7.74 14.26 8.91
N GLN A 76 7.84 15.22 8.00
CA GLN A 76 7.12 15.16 6.73
C GLN A 76 7.52 13.93 5.93
N ILE A 77 8.83 13.72 5.70
CA ILE A 77 9.35 12.55 4.97
C ILE A 77 8.87 11.24 5.61
N ASP A 78 8.99 11.12 6.94
CA ASP A 78 8.57 9.93 7.67
C ASP A 78 7.05 9.71 7.56
N THR A 79 6.26 10.79 7.47
CA THR A 79 4.82 10.72 7.20
C THR A 79 4.52 10.16 5.82
N GLU A 80 5.29 10.53 4.78
CA GLU A 80 5.10 9.99 3.42
C GLU A 80 5.40 8.48 3.37
N PHE A 81 6.46 8.07 4.06
CA PHE A 81 6.78 6.66 4.24
C PHE A 81 5.71 5.92 5.07
N LEU A 82 5.12 6.56 6.07
CA LEU A 82 4.04 5.98 6.86
C LEU A 82 2.80 5.71 5.99
N ILE A 83 2.33 6.71 5.24
CA ILE A 83 1.16 6.57 4.34
C ILE A 83 1.41 5.47 3.30
N SER A 84 2.61 5.45 2.71
CA SER A 84 3.01 4.41 1.76
C SER A 84 2.98 3.01 2.39
N SER A 85 3.47 2.88 3.64
CA SER A 85 3.51 1.61 4.36
C SER A 85 2.12 1.13 4.78
N LEU A 86 1.24 2.04 5.20
CA LEU A 86 -0.18 1.75 5.46
C LEU A 86 -0.89 1.28 4.17
N TRP A 87 -0.64 1.94 3.04
CA TRP A 87 -1.18 1.49 1.76
C TRP A 87 -0.66 0.10 1.37
N LYS A 88 0.63 -0.18 1.61
CA LYS A 88 1.24 -1.50 1.40
C LYS A 88 0.58 -2.60 2.25
N MET A 89 0.28 -2.30 3.53
CA MET A 89 -0.49 -3.19 4.41
C MET A 89 -1.87 -3.50 3.83
N ARG A 90 -2.56 -2.48 3.31
CA ARG A 90 -3.85 -2.66 2.61
C ARG A 90 -3.72 -3.58 1.38
N LEU A 91 -2.68 -3.40 0.57
CA LEU A 91 -2.42 -4.25 -0.60
C LEU A 91 -2.15 -5.70 -0.19
N ALA A 92 -1.44 -5.94 0.92
CA ALA A 92 -1.29 -7.28 1.49
C ALA A 92 -2.66 -7.86 1.91
N GLY A 93 -3.52 -7.07 2.54
CA GLY A 93 -4.90 -7.44 2.84
C GLY A 93 -5.72 -7.79 1.59
N LYS A 94 -5.55 -7.05 0.48
CA LYS A 94 -6.22 -7.36 -0.80
C LYS A 94 -5.76 -8.71 -1.35
N LEU A 95 -4.47 -9.02 -1.25
CA LEU A 95 -3.89 -10.28 -1.68
C LEU A 95 -4.39 -11.46 -0.83
N ALA A 96 -4.52 -11.28 0.48
CA ALA A 96 -5.15 -12.28 1.33
C ALA A 96 -6.63 -12.47 0.98
N ARG A 97 -7.39 -11.37 0.79
CA ARG A 97 -8.81 -11.43 0.43
C ARG A 97 -9.08 -12.09 -0.93
N SER A 98 -8.17 -11.98 -1.89
CA SER A 98 -8.34 -12.69 -3.18
C SER A 98 -8.31 -14.21 -3.04
N VAL A 99 -7.74 -14.72 -1.94
CA VAL A 99 -7.75 -16.16 -1.61
C VAL A 99 -8.88 -16.50 -0.65
N MET A 100 -9.08 -15.69 0.40
CA MET A 100 -10.07 -15.97 1.46
C MET A 100 -11.52 -15.67 1.06
N GLY A 101 -11.74 -14.94 -0.04
CA GLY A 101 -13.06 -14.55 -0.52
C GLY A 101 -13.65 -13.34 0.23
N GLN A 102 -14.83 -12.91 -0.21
CA GLN A 102 -15.48 -11.67 0.26
C GLN A 102 -15.98 -11.74 1.71
N ALA A 103 -16.20 -12.94 2.25
CA ALA A 103 -16.61 -13.14 3.62
C ALA A 103 -15.49 -12.79 4.64
N TRP A 104 -14.23 -12.69 4.19
CA TRP A 104 -13.12 -12.29 5.04
C TRP A 104 -13.12 -10.77 5.27
N THR A 105 -13.62 -10.35 6.44
CA THR A 105 -13.94 -8.94 6.76
C THR A 105 -12.75 -8.08 7.17
N ALA A 106 -11.60 -8.68 7.48
CA ALA A 106 -10.46 -7.96 8.07
C ALA A 106 -9.97 -6.78 7.22
N LEU A 107 -9.97 -6.90 5.89
CA LEU A 107 -9.62 -5.77 5.02
C LEU A 107 -10.68 -4.65 5.08
N SER A 108 -11.96 -4.98 5.18
CA SER A 108 -13.03 -3.98 5.30
C SER A 108 -12.99 -3.27 6.65
N GLU A 109 -12.58 -3.98 7.72
CA GLU A 109 -12.33 -3.39 9.03
C GLU A 109 -11.14 -2.42 9.00
N TYR A 110 -10.05 -2.81 8.32
CA TYR A 110 -8.90 -1.94 8.09
C TYR A 110 -9.29 -0.67 7.31
N ASP A 111 -10.03 -0.82 6.21
CA ASP A 111 -10.50 0.30 5.39
C ASP A 111 -11.41 1.24 6.19
N ARG A 112 -12.22 0.73 7.12
CA ARG A 112 -13.06 1.54 8.01
C ARG A 112 -12.25 2.30 9.06
N ALA A 113 -11.18 1.69 9.58
CA ALA A 113 -10.29 2.35 10.53
C ALA A 113 -9.44 3.46 9.88
N LEU A 114 -9.24 3.38 8.56
CA LEU A 114 -8.41 4.31 7.78
C LEU A 114 -9.16 4.89 6.57
N PRO A 115 -10.28 5.60 6.79
CA PRO A 115 -11.19 6.00 5.72
C PRO A 115 -10.55 6.98 4.72
N HIS A 116 -9.52 7.73 5.14
CA HIS A 116 -8.83 8.72 4.32
C HIS A 116 -7.49 8.24 3.77
N LEU A 117 -7.08 6.98 4.00
CA LEU A 117 -5.75 6.51 3.58
C LEU A 117 -5.54 6.59 2.07
N LYS A 118 -6.53 6.16 1.27
CA LYS A 118 -6.45 6.27 -0.19
C LYS A 118 -6.28 7.72 -0.62
N LEU A 119 -7.08 8.62 -0.04
CA LEU A 119 -6.98 10.04 -0.30
C LEU A 119 -5.58 10.57 0.00
N MET A 120 -5.03 10.27 1.17
CA MET A 120 -3.68 10.69 1.56
C MET A 120 -2.62 10.20 0.59
N ARG A 121 -2.68 8.92 0.22
CA ARG A 121 -1.76 8.32 -0.76
C ARG A 121 -1.85 9.02 -2.12
N ASP A 122 -3.07 9.25 -2.62
CA ASP A 122 -3.28 9.86 -3.93
C ASP A 122 -2.80 11.33 -3.93
N VAL A 123 -3.02 12.08 -2.85
CA VAL A 123 -2.53 13.47 -2.74
C VAL A 123 -0.99 13.51 -2.69
N MET A 124 -0.36 12.57 -1.97
CA MET A 124 1.11 12.50 -1.86
C MET A 124 1.79 12.14 -3.17
N GLU A 125 1.28 11.11 -3.88
CA GLU A 125 1.91 10.65 -5.12
C GLU A 125 1.75 11.63 -6.27
N HIS A 126 0.66 12.41 -6.28
CA HIS A 126 0.35 13.35 -7.35
C HIS A 126 0.60 14.80 -6.92
N ILE A 127 1.45 15.05 -5.91
CA ILE A 127 1.70 16.40 -5.37
C ILE A 127 2.20 17.37 -6.45
N ASP A 128 2.95 16.87 -7.42
CA ASP A 128 3.45 17.60 -8.59
C ASP A 128 2.30 18.07 -9.49
N GLU A 129 1.27 17.22 -9.65
CA GLU A 129 0.04 17.59 -10.34
C GLU A 129 -0.65 18.76 -9.65
N TYR A 130 -0.53 18.92 -8.32
CA TYR A 130 -1.06 20.08 -7.58
C TYR A 130 -0.15 21.32 -7.58
N GLY A 131 1.08 21.21 -8.09
CA GLY A 131 2.12 22.22 -8.02
C GLY A 131 2.57 22.80 -9.37
N GLY A 132 2.17 22.18 -10.49
CA GLY A 132 2.62 22.54 -11.84
C GLY A 132 1.91 23.76 -12.43
N ASP A 133 2.66 24.83 -12.67
CA ASP A 133 2.26 25.96 -13.52
C ASP A 133 2.25 25.53 -15.01
N ALA A 134 1.32 24.65 -15.39
CA ALA A 134 1.10 24.33 -16.80
C ALA A 134 0.42 25.52 -17.51
N ASP A 135 1.21 26.28 -18.26
CA ASP A 135 0.81 27.25 -19.30
C ASP A 135 -0.03 28.46 -18.88
N GLY A 136 0.43 29.23 -17.88
CA GLY A 136 0.02 30.63 -17.68
C GLY A 136 -1.45 30.90 -17.35
N ARG A 137 -2.28 29.85 -17.29
CA ARG A 137 -3.62 29.85 -16.72
C ARG A 137 -3.49 29.08 -15.43
N ALA A 138 -3.53 29.77 -14.29
CA ALA A 138 -3.55 29.16 -12.97
C ALA A 138 -4.64 28.07 -12.92
N ARG A 139 -4.26 26.81 -13.20
CA ARG A 139 -5.15 25.67 -13.02
C ARG A 139 -5.27 25.52 -11.51
N ARG A 140 -6.39 25.99 -11.00
CA ARG A 140 -6.82 25.68 -9.65
C ARG A 140 -7.20 24.19 -9.65
N HIS A 141 -6.70 23.43 -8.69
CA HIS A 141 -6.96 22.00 -8.57
C HIS A 141 -8.24 21.74 -7.79
N ASP A 142 -8.98 20.69 -8.09
CA ASP A 142 -10.18 20.39 -7.32
C ASP A 142 -9.81 19.80 -5.97
N HIS A 143 -10.29 20.42 -4.90
CA HIS A 143 -10.18 19.88 -3.56
C HIS A 143 -10.87 18.51 -3.55
N PRO A 144 -10.17 17.43 -3.18
CA PRO A 144 -10.64 16.05 -3.41
C PRO A 144 -11.96 15.72 -2.69
N ARG A 145 -12.29 16.47 -1.64
CA ARG A 145 -13.60 16.39 -0.95
C ARG A 145 -14.67 17.35 -1.43
N SER A 146 -14.36 18.62 -1.69
CA SER A 146 -15.37 19.65 -1.99
C SER A 146 -15.52 19.95 -3.49
N GLY A 147 -14.63 19.42 -4.34
CA GLY A 147 -14.55 19.77 -5.76
C GLY A 147 -14.14 21.22 -6.01
N GLN A 148 -13.74 21.96 -4.97
CA GLN A 148 -13.41 23.36 -5.10
C GLN A 148 -12.00 23.53 -5.65
N HIS A 149 -11.87 24.35 -6.69
CA HIS A 149 -10.63 24.92 -7.19
C HIS A 149 -9.75 25.58 -6.10
N ILE A 150 -8.64 24.93 -5.72
CA ILE A 150 -7.61 25.35 -4.77
C ILE A 150 -6.27 25.63 -5.47
N GLY A 151 -5.53 26.61 -4.96
CA GLY A 151 -4.18 26.93 -5.46
C GLY A 151 -3.07 26.33 -4.59
N ARG A 152 -1.83 26.32 -5.10
CA ARG A 152 -0.64 25.76 -4.41
C ARG A 152 -0.45 26.24 -2.96
N ARG A 153 -0.62 27.54 -2.69
CA ARG A 153 -0.51 28.08 -1.31
C ARG A 153 -1.56 27.47 -0.37
N TYR A 154 -2.77 27.23 -0.88
CA TYR A 154 -3.83 26.59 -0.13
C TYR A 154 -3.47 25.13 0.20
N LEU A 155 -2.90 24.40 -0.76
CA LEU A 155 -2.43 23.01 -0.58
C LEU A 155 -1.50 22.84 0.62
N HIS A 156 -0.46 23.68 0.71
CA HIS A 156 0.49 23.64 1.82
C HIS A 156 -0.10 24.15 3.14
N SER A 157 -1.00 25.15 3.08
CA SER A 157 -1.62 25.72 4.29
C SER A 157 -2.59 24.77 5.00
N GLN A 158 -3.10 23.75 4.31
CA GLN A 158 -4.01 22.75 4.87
C GLN A 158 -3.28 21.54 5.46
N MET A 159 -1.94 21.52 5.39
CA MET A 159 -1.14 20.46 5.98
C MET A 159 -0.90 20.78 7.46
N SER A 160 -1.30 19.87 8.34
CA SER A 160 -1.02 20.00 9.77
C SER A 160 -0.58 18.66 10.32
N HIS A 161 0.42 18.71 11.17
CA HIS A 161 1.03 17.54 11.79
C HIS A 161 0.95 17.69 13.32
N SER A 162 0.69 16.58 14.00
CA SER A 162 0.99 16.40 15.42
C SER A 162 1.79 15.11 15.63
N ASP A 163 2.16 14.81 16.87
CA ASP A 163 2.75 13.54 17.26
C ASP A 163 1.75 12.37 17.29
N GLU A 164 0.46 12.66 17.07
CA GLU A 164 -0.64 11.70 17.10
C GLU A 164 -1.38 11.57 15.77
N SER A 165 -1.33 12.58 14.90
CA SER A 165 -2.12 12.61 13.67
C SER A 165 -1.43 13.37 12.54
N PHE A 166 -1.83 13.03 11.33
CA PHE A 166 -1.54 13.82 10.13
C PHE A 166 -2.84 14.21 9.45
N ASN A 167 -2.98 15.50 9.13
CA ASN A 167 -4.14 16.04 8.42
C ASN A 167 -3.71 16.77 7.16
N TRP A 168 -4.40 16.51 6.06
CA TRP A 168 -4.15 17.19 4.79
C TRP A 168 -5.38 17.17 3.87
N LEU A 169 -5.75 18.33 3.31
CA LEU A 169 -6.91 18.49 2.42
C LEU A 169 -8.20 17.86 2.97
N GLY A 170 -8.40 18.05 4.28
CA GLY A 170 -9.54 17.54 5.03
C GLY A 170 -9.47 16.07 5.42
N GLY A 171 -8.57 15.26 4.86
CA GLY A 171 -8.37 13.89 5.33
C GLY A 171 -7.51 13.87 6.60
N THR A 172 -7.62 12.76 7.33
CA THR A 172 -6.92 12.55 8.61
C THR A 172 -6.45 11.11 8.70
N VAL A 173 -5.22 10.93 9.18
CA VAL A 173 -4.66 9.65 9.62
C VAL A 173 -4.24 9.79 11.07
N GLU A 174 -4.97 9.10 11.94
CA GLU A 174 -4.68 8.97 13.38
C GLU A 174 -3.67 7.83 13.58
N PHE A 175 -2.51 8.13 14.16
CA PHE A 175 -1.37 7.21 14.22
C PHE A 175 -1.63 5.99 15.11
N GLY A 176 -2.22 6.20 16.29
CA GLY A 176 -2.58 5.11 17.21
C GLY A 176 -3.56 4.12 16.58
N PRO A 177 -4.74 4.57 16.12
CA PRO A 177 -5.69 3.76 15.37
C PRO A 177 -5.10 3.08 14.13
N ALA A 178 -4.27 3.79 13.35
CA ALA A 178 -3.59 3.22 12.18
C ALA A 178 -2.70 2.02 12.56
N ARG A 179 -1.94 2.14 13.65
CA ARG A 179 -1.10 1.05 14.17
C ARG A 179 -1.93 -0.14 14.61
N VAL A 180 -2.99 0.10 15.40
CA VAL A 180 -3.87 -0.97 15.89
C VAL A 180 -4.52 -1.73 14.72
N ALA A 181 -5.10 -1.00 13.76
CA ALA A 181 -5.72 -1.61 12.58
C ALA A 181 -4.71 -2.43 11.76
N SER A 182 -3.47 -1.95 11.63
CA SER A 182 -2.40 -2.65 10.90
C SER A 182 -1.99 -3.95 11.59
N LEU A 183 -1.88 -3.95 12.92
CA LEU A 183 -1.59 -5.16 13.69
C LEU A 183 -2.74 -6.17 13.65
N GLN A 184 -4.00 -5.70 13.68
CA GLN A 184 -5.17 -6.56 13.52
C GLN A 184 -5.21 -7.21 12.14
N LEU A 185 -5.00 -6.43 11.07
CA LEU A 185 -4.95 -6.95 9.71
C LEU A 185 -3.77 -7.93 9.53
N LEU A 186 -2.59 -7.61 10.06
CA LEU A 186 -1.45 -8.53 10.06
C LEU A 186 -1.79 -9.86 10.74
N SER A 187 -2.41 -9.82 11.91
CA SER A 187 -2.81 -11.03 12.64
C SER A 187 -3.78 -11.87 11.80
N ALA A 188 -4.79 -11.25 11.19
CA ALA A 188 -5.75 -11.94 10.35
C ALA A 188 -5.11 -12.58 9.12
N ILE A 189 -4.14 -11.90 8.49
CA ILE A 189 -3.38 -12.45 7.35
C ILE A 189 -2.53 -13.65 7.78
N ARG A 190 -1.88 -13.58 8.95
CA ARG A 190 -1.11 -14.72 9.50
C ARG A 190 -2.01 -15.91 9.82
N THR A 191 -3.17 -15.68 10.44
CA THR A 191 -4.17 -16.74 10.67
C THR A 191 -4.63 -17.37 9.36
N ALA A 192 -4.91 -16.57 8.33
CA ALA A 192 -5.25 -17.09 7.01
C ALA A 192 -4.13 -17.98 6.44
N ARG A 193 -2.87 -17.52 6.47
CA ARG A 193 -1.71 -18.31 6.02
C ARG A 193 -1.60 -19.63 6.77
N ASP A 194 -1.71 -19.61 8.09
CA ASP A 194 -1.51 -20.78 8.94
C ASP A 194 -2.63 -21.81 8.77
N GLY A 195 -3.86 -21.34 8.48
CA GLY A 195 -4.99 -22.20 8.11
C GLY A 195 -4.76 -23.03 6.84
N PHE A 196 -3.95 -22.54 5.89
CA PHE A 196 -3.57 -23.28 4.67
C PHE A 196 -2.44 -24.31 4.89
N VAL A 197 -1.75 -24.27 6.03
CA VAL A 197 -0.70 -25.26 6.37
C VAL A 197 -1.30 -26.49 7.07
N GLY A 198 -2.51 -26.35 7.62
CA GLY A 198 -3.22 -27.43 8.34
C GLY A 198 -4.18 -28.27 7.49
N THR A 199 -4.21 -28.08 6.17
CA THR A 199 -4.99 -28.85 5.19
C THR A 199 -4.08 -29.60 4.25
#